data_AF-A0A5E4KL38-F1
#
_entry.id   AF-A0A5E4KL38-F1
#
_cell.length_a   1.000
_cell.length_b   1.000
_cell.length_c   1.000
_cell.angle_alpha   90.00
_cell.angle_beta   90.00
_cell.angle_gamma   90.00
#
_symmetry.space_group_name_H-M   'P 1'
#
loop_
_entity.id
_entity.type
_entity.pdbx_description
1 polymer ?
#
loop_
_entity_poly.entity_id
_entity_poly.type
_entity_poly.pdbx_seq_one_letter_code
_entity_poly.pdbx_strand_id
1 'polypeptide(L)' 'MVRLEREGDSFVLVTGNVQKLDISVLFNALSELQKNSPDRTRIKDGLLYLDNSTGNDLKKEIRNILQKAIDNKGMTITDL' A
#
# COMPACT_ATOMS: atom_id res chain seq x y z
N MET A 1 7.56 16.39 8.02
CA MET A 1 8.45 17.58 7.95
C MET A 1 7.80 18.55 6.99
N VAL A 2 7.49 19.78 7.43
CA VAL A 2 6.99 20.84 6.54
C VAL A 2 8.19 21.70 6.18
N ARG A 3 8.39 21.97 4.88
CA ARG A 3 9.45 22.84 4.40
C ARG A 3 8.82 24.00 3.65
N LEU A 4 9.27 25.21 3.97
CA LEU A 4 8.95 26.41 3.21
C LEU A 4 10.04 26.55 2.15
N GLU A 5 9.65 26.49 0.88
CA GLU A 5 10.56 26.76 -0.21
C GLU A 5 10.21 28.12 -0.82
N ARG A 6 11.22 28.94 -1.09
CA ARG A 6 11.04 30.27 -1.67
C ARG A 6 11.11 30.13 -3.19
N GLU A 7 10.02 30.50 -3.86
CA GLU A 7 9.95 30.58 -5.32
C GLU A 7 9.70 32.05 -5.70
N GLY A 8 10.77 32.74 -6.11
CA GLY A 8 10.73 34.19 -6.37
C GLY A 8 10.44 35.02 -5.13
N ASP A 9 9.40 35.86 -5.18
CA ASP A 9 8.92 36.68 -4.06
C ASP A 9 7.81 36.03 -3.22
N SER A 10 7.48 34.76 -3.51
CA SER A 10 6.45 34.01 -2.78
C SER A 10 7.05 32.81 -2.03
N PHE A 11 6.39 32.42 -0.94
CA PHE A 11 6.72 31.22 -0.19
C PHE A 11 5.72 30.11 -0.52
N VAL A 12 6.22 28.97 -0.97
CA VAL A 12 5.41 27.79 -1.24
C VAL A 12 5.50 26.87 -0.01
N LEU A 13 4.34 26.56 0.55
CA LEU A 13 4.20 25.63 1.66
C LEU A 13 4.27 24.20 1.09
N VAL A 14 5.46 23.59 1.11
CA VAL A 14 5.61 22.18 0.73
C VAL A 14 5.26 21.33 1.94
N THR A 15 3.97 21.02 2.06
CA THR A 15 3.53 19.95 2.95
C THR A 15 4.01 18.65 2.31
N GLY A 16 5.07 18.05 2.86
CA GLY A 16 5.35 16.66 2.58
C GLY A 16 4.06 15.90 2.88
N ASN A 17 3.42 15.39 1.83
CA ASN A 17 2.15 14.68 1.91
C ASN A 17 2.39 13.43 2.75
N VAL A 18 2.34 13.57 4.08
CA VAL A 18 2.14 12.45 4.98
C VAL A 18 0.67 12.11 4.78
N GLN A 19 0.38 11.46 3.64
CA GLN A 19 -0.92 10.84 3.43
C GLN A 19 -1.16 10.03 4.68
N LYS A 20 -2.19 10.40 5.43
CA LYS A 20 -2.59 9.70 6.64
C LYS A 20 -2.93 8.30 6.16
N LEU A 21 -2.00 7.37 6.35
CA LEU A 21 -2.09 6.02 5.82
C LEU A 21 -3.34 5.40 6.42
N ASP A 22 -4.35 5.20 5.58
CA ASP A 22 -5.60 4.61 5.99
C ASP A 22 -5.45 3.08 5.97
N ILE A 23 -5.42 2.48 7.16
CA ILE A 23 -5.28 1.03 7.32
C ILE A 23 -6.42 0.26 6.64
N SER A 24 -7.58 0.90 6.40
CA SER A 24 -8.67 0.30 5.62
C SER A 24 -8.23 -0.09 4.21
N VAL A 25 -7.24 0.58 3.62
CA VAL A 25 -6.66 0.21 2.32
C VAL A 25 -5.99 -1.16 2.39
N LEU A 26 -5.27 -1.44 3.49
CA LEU A 26 -4.62 -2.74 3.70
C LEU A 26 -5.66 -3.85 3.93
N PHE A 27 -6.69 -3.58 4.73
CA PHE A 27 -7.77 -4.55 4.97
C PHE A 27 -8.52 -4.88 3.68
N ASN A 28 -8.84 -3.88 2.86
CA ASN A 28 -9.48 -4.09 1.57
C ASN A 28 -8.62 -4.97 0.65
N ALA A 29 -7.33 -4.69 0.56
CA ALA A 29 -6.38 -5.48 -0.23
C ALA A 29 -6.32 -6.95 0.23
N LEU A 30 -6.31 -7.19 1.55
CA LEU A 30 -6.33 -8.54 2.12
C LEU A 30 -7.67 -9.25 1.86
N SER A 31 -8.79 -8.55 1.94
CA SER A 31 -10.11 -9.12 1.64
C SER A 31 -10.26 -9.52 0.16
N GLU A 32 -9.56 -8.86 -0.77
CA GLU A 32 -9.56 -9.29 -2.18
C GLU A 32 -8.92 -10.67 -2.36
N LEU A 33 -8.00 -11.09 -1.50
CA LEU A 33 -7.35 -12.41 -1.57
C LEU A 33 -8.32 -13.57 -1.33
N GLN A 34 -9.42 -13.32 -0.61
CA GLN A 34 -10.45 -14.32 -0.32
C GLN A 34 -11.50 -14.42 -1.44
N LYS A 35 -11.43 -13.56 -2.46
CA LYS A 35 -12.40 -13.56 -3.56
C LYS A 35 -11.95 -14.47 -4.70
N ASN A 36 -12.93 -15.10 -5.35
CA ASN A 36 -12.70 -15.91 -6.55
C ASN A 36 -12.14 -15.09 -7.73
N SER A 37 -12.39 -13.78 -7.76
CA SER A 37 -11.83 -12.86 -8.76
C SER A 37 -11.29 -11.61 -8.06
N PRO A 38 -10.03 -11.65 -7.59
CA PRO A 38 -9.43 -10.54 -6.86
C PRO A 38 -9.24 -9.29 -7.73
N ASP A 39 -9.60 -8.12 -7.20
CA ASP A 39 -9.29 -6.86 -7.86
C ASP A 39 -7.80 -6.50 -7.66
N ARG A 40 -7.04 -6.64 -8.74
CA ARG A 40 -5.60 -6.36 -8.77
C ARG A 40 -5.27 -4.90 -8.43
N THR A 41 -6.17 -3.96 -8.69
CA THR A 41 -5.97 -2.54 -8.39
C THR A 41 -5.93 -2.33 -6.88
N ARG A 42 -6.88 -2.93 -6.16
CA ARG A 42 -6.95 -2.87 -4.70
C ARG A 42 -5.77 -3.57 -4.02
N ILE A 43 -5.29 -4.67 -4.58
CA ILE A 43 -4.09 -5.35 -4.08
C ILE A 43 -2.84 -4.45 -4.23
N LYS A 44 -2.72 -3.74 -5.36
CA LYS A 44 -1.65 -2.75 -5.57
C LYS A 44 -1.72 -1.57 -4.62
N ASP A 45 -2.93 -1.09 -4.31
CA ASP A 45 -3.12 -0.02 -3.31
C ASP A 45 -2.67 -0.48 -1.92
N GLY A 46 -2.94 -1.73 -1.55
CA GLY A 46 -2.41 -2.34 -0.32
C GLY A 46 -0.89 -2.44 -0.29
N LEU A 47 -0.26 -2.78 -1.42
CA LEU A 47 1.21 -2.77 -1.53
C LEU A 47 1.77 -1.35 -1.37
N LEU A 48 1.15 -0.35 -1.99
CA LEU A 48 1.56 1.05 -1.86
C LEU A 48 1.39 1.55 -0.42
N TYR A 49 0.33 1.13 0.28
CA TYR A 49 0.15 1.41 1.71
C TYR A 49 1.31 0.83 2.52
N LEU A 50 1.65 -0.45 2.27
CA LEU A 50 2.76 -1.09 2.95
C LEU A 50 4.03 -0.29 2.72
N ASP A 51 4.38 0.01 1.47
CA ASP A 51 5.57 0.76 1.07
C ASP A 51 5.76 2.06 1.84
N ASN A 52 4.67 2.79 2.06
CA ASN A 52 4.66 4.06 2.78
C ASN A 52 4.59 3.92 4.32
N SER A 53 4.24 2.75 4.86
CA SER A 53 4.14 2.53 6.33
C SER A 53 5.49 2.26 7.01
N THR A 54 5.69 2.86 8.19
CA THR A 54 6.83 2.65 9.09
C THR A 54 6.56 1.49 10.06
N GLY A 55 6.96 0.28 9.67
CA GLY A 55 6.92 -0.94 10.49
C GLY A 55 7.58 -2.09 9.72
N ASN A 56 8.58 -2.77 10.31
CA ASN A 56 9.60 -3.44 9.50
C ASN A 56 9.38 -4.95 9.25
N ASP A 57 8.75 -5.67 10.18
CA ASP A 57 8.70 -7.13 10.12
C ASP A 57 7.39 -7.67 9.52
N LEU A 58 6.23 -7.32 10.08
CA LEU A 58 4.92 -7.74 9.56
C LEU A 58 4.63 -7.23 8.14
N LYS A 59 5.20 -6.07 7.77
CA LYS A 59 5.07 -5.49 6.43
C LYS A 59 5.66 -6.40 5.34
N LYS A 60 6.80 -7.05 5.60
CA LYS A 60 7.45 -7.92 4.61
C LYS A 60 6.60 -9.15 4.32
N GLU A 61 6.00 -9.74 5.36
CA GLU A 61 5.12 -10.90 5.20
C GLU A 61 3.87 -10.53 4.42
N ILE A 62 3.18 -9.44 4.79
CA ILE A 62 1.96 -9.01 4.10
C ILE A 62 2.28 -8.60 2.66
N ARG A 63 3.41 -7.93 2.41
CA ARG A 63 3.86 -7.58 1.06
C ARG A 63 4.08 -8.85 0.23
N ASN A 64 4.73 -9.87 0.79
CA ASN A 64 4.97 -11.14 0.09
C ASN A 64 3.65 -11.83 -0.30
N ILE A 65 2.66 -11.83 0.61
CA ILE A 65 1.33 -12.39 0.34
C ILE A 65 0.63 -11.62 -0.81
N LEU A 66 0.58 -10.29 -0.74
CA LEU A 66 -0.05 -9.46 -1.76
C LEU A 66 0.68 -9.54 -3.12
N GLN A 67 2.01 -9.59 -3.09
CA GLN A 67 2.84 -9.71 -4.29
C GLN A 67 2.61 -11.05 -4.98
N LYS A 68 2.59 -12.16 -4.21
CA LYS A 68 2.22 -13.48 -4.73
C LYS A 68 0.83 -13.49 -5.36
N ALA A 69 -0.13 -12.73 -4.83
CA ALA A 69 -1.48 -12.66 -5.40
C ALA A 69 -1.55 -11.92 -6.74
N ILE A 70 -0.61 -11.00 -6.99
CA ILE A 70 -0.46 -10.35 -8.30
C ILE A 70 0.27 -11.28 -9.28
N ASP A 71 1.31 -11.96 -8.79
CA ASP A 71 2.21 -12.76 -9.60
C ASP A 71 1.61 -14.12 -9.99
N ASN A 72 0.79 -14.73 -9.11
CA ASN A 72 0.03 -15.94 -9.44
C ASN A 72 -1.26 -15.59 -10.18
N LYS A 73 -1.34 -16.03 -11.44
CA LYS A 73 -2.63 -16.43 -12.04
C LYS A 73 -3.15 -17.65 -11.27
N GLY A 74 -3.81 -17.42 -10.13
CA GLY A 74 -4.46 -18.46 -9.33
C GLY A 74 -3.68 -18.83 -8.08
N MET A 75 -4.10 -18.29 -6.93
CA MET A 75 -3.88 -18.95 -5.64
C MET A 75 -4.95 -20.01 -5.50
N THR A 76 -4.58 -21.28 -5.58
CA THR A 76 -5.40 -22.38 -5.07
C THR A 76 -5.20 -22.48 -3.57
N ILE A 77 -6.29 -22.73 -2.84
CA ILE A 77 -6.38 -22.82 -1.37
C ILE A 77 -5.42 -23.87 -0.76
N THR A 78 -4.79 -24.71 -1.59
CA THR A 78 -3.88 -25.80 -1.20
C THR A 78 -2.47 -25.40 -0.75
N ASP A 79 -2.10 -24.12 -0.78
CA ASP A 79 -0.78 -23.65 -0.31
C ASP A 79 -0.79 -23.06 1.12
N LEU A 80 -1.85 -23.32 1.90
CA LEU A 80 -1.97 -23.00 3.32
C LEU A 80 -1.75 -24.23 4.20
#